data_AF-A0A9W7W5D9-F1
#
_entry.id   AF-A0A9W7W5D9-F1
#
_cell.length_a   1.000
_cell.length_b   1.000
_cell.length_c   1.000
_cell.angle_alpha   90.00
_cell.angle_beta   90.00
_cell.angle_gamma   90.00
#
_symmetry.space_group_name_H-M   'P 1'
#
loop_
_entity.id
_entity.type
_entity.pdbx_description
1 polymer ?
#
loop_
_entity_poly.entity_id
_entity_poly.type
_entity_poly.pdbx_seq_one_letter_code
_entity_poly.pdbx_strand_id
1 'polypeptide(L)'
;DKSLVEERVSLLQAWKSFEDAHGEAEDREAIAKQMPTRVKKRRRLEDDSFEEYLDYVFPADNEGGKGMSKLMAMARKWKEEQEGAGQA
;
A
#
# COMPACT_ATOMS: atom_id res chain seq x y z
N ASP A 1 -0.83 3.10 18.63
CA ASP A 1 -1.14 3.63 17.29
C ASP A 1 -2.22 2.95 16.46
N LYS A 2 -2.67 1.72 16.74
CA LYS A 2 -3.91 1.20 16.09
C LYS A 2 -5.14 2.09 16.34
N SER A 3 -5.16 2.79 17.48
CA SER A 3 -6.24 3.71 17.87
C SER A 3 -6.46 4.86 16.88
N LEU A 4 -5.43 5.26 16.11
CA LEU A 4 -5.52 6.43 15.23
C LEU A 4 -5.73 6.05 13.75
N VAL A 5 -5.80 4.76 13.43
CA VAL A 5 -5.95 4.29 12.03
C VAL A 5 -7.29 4.74 11.45
N GLU A 6 -8.38 4.56 12.20
CA GLU A 6 -9.72 4.98 11.79
C GLU A 6 -9.83 6.50 11.67
N GLU A 7 -9.24 7.24 12.61
CA GLU A 7 -9.18 8.70 12.59
C GLU A 7 -8.43 9.21 11.35
N ARG A 8 -7.27 8.61 11.03
CA ARG A 8 -6.49 8.93 9.82
C ARG A 8 -7.27 8.63 8.55
N VAL A 9 -7.99 7.51 8.49
CA VAL A 9 -8.87 7.17 7.35
C VAL A 9 -9.96 8.23 7.20
N SER A 10 -10.61 8.60 8.29
CA SER A 10 -11.67 9.63 8.30
C SER A 10 -11.14 10.98 7.83
N LEU A 11 -9.94 11.38 8.28
CA LEU A 11 -9.32 12.64 7.87
C LEU A 11 -8.99 12.65 6.38
N LEU A 12 -8.39 11.58 5.85
CA LEU A 12 -8.07 11.47 4.43
C LEU A 12 -9.33 11.46 3.56
N GLN A 13 -10.43 10.85 4.02
CA GLN A 13 -11.71 10.88 3.32
C GLN A 13 -12.33 12.27 3.30
N ALA A 14 -12.28 13.00 4.42
CA ALA A 14 -12.75 14.37 4.49
C ALA A 14 -11.93 15.28 3.56
N TRP A 15 -10.60 15.14 3.58
CA TRP A 15 -9.71 15.91 2.70
C TRP A 15 -9.96 15.59 1.23
N LYS A 16 -10.08 14.30 0.86
CA LYS A 16 -10.44 13.92 -0.51
C LYS A 16 -11.74 14.58 -0.96
N SER A 17 -12.76 14.58 -0.10
CA SER A 17 -14.06 15.19 -0.42
C SER A 17 -13.95 16.71 -0.63
N PHE A 18 -13.07 17.37 0.13
CA PHE A 18 -12.76 18.78 -0.03
C PHE A 18 -12.06 19.06 -1.37
N GLU A 19 -11.02 18.29 -1.72
CA GLU A 19 -10.29 18.45 -2.99
C GLU A 19 -11.14 18.08 -4.21
N ASP A 20 -12.05 17.11 -4.08
CA ASP A 20 -13.01 16.78 -5.13
C ASP A 20 -13.91 18.00 -5.45
N ALA A 21 -14.35 18.73 -4.42
CA ALA A 21 -15.22 19.90 -4.56
C ALA A 21 -14.49 21.19 -4.96
N HIS A 22 -13.26 21.40 -4.48
CA HIS A 22 -12.58 22.70 -4.57
C HIS A 22 -11.15 22.65 -5.11
N GLY A 23 -10.55 21.47 -5.21
CA GLY A 23 -9.13 21.30 -5.53
C GLY A 23 -8.82 21.27 -7.03
N GLU A 24 -7.53 21.37 -7.33
CA GLU A 24 -6.99 21.18 -8.67
C GLU A 24 -6.71 19.70 -8.96
N ALA A 25 -6.45 19.37 -10.23
CA ALA A 25 -6.17 17.99 -10.62
C ALA A 25 -4.94 17.39 -9.91
N GLU A 26 -3.91 18.21 -9.66
CA GLU A 26 -2.69 17.79 -8.98
C GLU A 26 -2.95 17.43 -7.51
N ASP A 27 -3.73 18.23 -6.80
CA ASP A 27 -4.07 17.99 -5.39
C ASP A 27 -4.89 16.71 -5.23
N ARG A 28 -5.86 16.48 -6.12
CA ARG A 28 -6.65 15.25 -6.16
C ARG A 28 -5.76 14.02 -6.38
N GLU A 29 -4.78 14.11 -7.26
CA GLU A 29 -3.83 13.02 -7.50
C GLU A 29 -2.92 12.78 -6.28
N ALA A 30 -2.48 13.85 -5.62
CA ALA A 30 -1.66 13.77 -4.42
C ALA A 30 -2.41 13.07 -3.26
N ILE A 31 -3.69 13.38 -3.07
CA ILE A 31 -4.53 12.71 -2.06
C ILE A 31 -4.85 11.27 -2.45
N ALA A 32 -5.15 11.00 -3.72
CA ALA A 32 -5.40 9.64 -4.20
C ALA A 32 -4.22 8.70 -3.91
N LYS A 33 -2.98 9.17 -4.04
CA LYS A 33 -1.76 8.41 -3.72
C LYS A 33 -1.59 8.08 -2.24
N GLN A 34 -2.28 8.79 -1.34
CA GLN A 34 -2.20 8.59 0.11
C GLN A 34 -3.33 7.71 0.66
N MET A 35 -4.39 7.47 -0.13
CA MET A 35 -5.55 6.72 0.32
C MET A 35 -5.18 5.30 0.76
N PRO A 36 -5.69 4.83 1.92
CA PRO A 36 -5.40 3.49 2.40
C PRO A 36 -6.18 2.41 1.66
N THR A 37 -5.61 1.21 1.63
CA THR A 37 -6.29 0.00 1.12
C THR A 37 -6.86 -0.79 2.29
N ARG A 38 -8.13 -1.22 2.18
CA ARG A 38 -8.78 -2.09 3.16
C ARG A 38 -8.37 -3.54 2.92
N VAL A 39 -7.88 -4.22 3.94
CA VAL A 39 -7.42 -5.62 3.87
C VAL A 39 -8.10 -6.46 4.95
N LYS A 40 -8.34 -7.74 4.65
CA LYS A 40 -8.80 -8.71 5.66
C LYS A 40 -7.59 -9.36 6.31
N LYS A 41 -7.49 -9.30 7.62
CA LYS A 41 -6.45 -9.96 8.42
C LYS A 41 -7.09 -10.99 9.33
N ARG A 42 -6.32 -12.03 9.64
CA ARG A 42 -6.73 -13.11 10.54
C ARG A 42 -5.76 -13.18 11.70
N ARG A 43 -6.25 -13.13 12.94
CA ARG A 43 -5.44 -13.28 14.16
C ARG A 43 -5.91 -14.50 14.94
N ARG A 44 -4.95 -15.26 15.48
CA ARG A 44 -5.21 -16.39 16.38
C ARG A 44 -5.53 -15.85 17.78
N LEU A 45 -6.59 -16.36 18.38
CA LEU A 45 -7.01 -16.05 19.75
C LEU A 45 -6.43 -17.08 20.74
N GLU A 46 -6.60 -16.82 22.03
CA GLU A 46 -6.08 -17.69 23.12
C GLU A 46 -6.79 -19.04 23.20
N ASP A 47 -8.03 -19.12 22.72
CA ASP A 47 -8.85 -20.33 22.65
C ASP A 47 -8.61 -21.18 21.39
N ASP A 48 -7.52 -20.88 20.67
CA ASP A 48 -7.14 -21.50 19.40
C ASP A 48 -8.11 -21.25 18.22
N SER A 49 -9.03 -20.31 18.38
CA SER A 49 -9.88 -19.84 17.30
C SER A 49 -9.22 -18.71 16.49
N PHE A 50 -9.83 -18.35 15.35
CA PHE A 50 -9.35 -17.27 14.50
C PHE A 50 -10.41 -16.18 14.35
N GLU A 51 -9.99 -14.93 14.55
CA GLU A 51 -10.81 -13.74 14.31
C GLU A 51 -10.40 -13.11 12.97
N GLU A 52 -11.35 -12.96 12.06
CA GLU A 52 -11.20 -12.14 10.87
C GLU A 52 -11.56 -10.69 11.20
N TYR A 53 -10.60 -9.79 11.01
CA TYR A 53 -10.81 -8.35 11.19
C TYR A 53 -10.35 -7.60 9.96
N LEU A 54 -10.91 -6.41 9.79
CA LEU A 54 -10.53 -5.50 8.72
C LEU A 54 -9.47 -4.55 9.24
N ASP A 55 -8.48 -4.32 8.39
CA ASP A 55 -7.39 -3.40 8.68
C ASP A 55 -7.18 -2.48 7.48
N TYR A 56 -6.48 -1.37 7.71
CA TYR A 56 -6.11 -0.41 6.67
C TYR A 56 -4.60 -0.38 6.51
N VAL A 57 -4.16 -0.41 5.26
CA VAL A 57 -2.73 -0.28 4.91
C VAL A 57 -2.55 1.02 4.17
N PHE A 58 -1.77 1.93 4.75
CA PHE A 58 -1.43 3.21 4.11
C PHE A 58 -0.22 3.03 3.18
N PRO A 59 -0.25 3.63 1.97
CA PRO A 59 0.88 3.58 1.04
C PRO A 59 2.19 4.09 1.64
N ALA A 60 2.13 5.11 2.51
CA ALA A 60 3.29 5.68 3.20
C ALA A 60 3.95 4.69 4.20
N ASP A 61 3.16 3.80 4.79
CA ASP A 61 3.61 2.88 5.84
C ASP A 61 4.14 1.55 5.24
N ASN A 62 3.94 1.33 3.93
CA ASN A 62 4.33 0.12 3.22
C ASN A 62 5.76 0.22 2.67
N GLU A 63 6.77 0.36 3.54
CA GLU A 63 8.18 0.25 3.14
C GLU A 63 8.55 -1.16 2.63
N GLY A 64 7.87 -2.20 3.13
CA GLY A 64 8.12 -3.60 2.76
C GLY A 64 7.90 -3.92 1.27
N GLY A 65 6.92 -3.25 0.62
CA GLY A 65 6.65 -3.43 -0.81
C GLY A 65 7.75 -2.90 -1.75
N LYS A 66 8.54 -1.92 -1.29
CA LYS A 66 9.66 -1.35 -2.07
C LYS A 66 10.80 -2.35 -2.24
N GLY A 67 11.06 -3.18 -1.21
CA GLY A 67 12.10 -4.21 -1.23
C GLY A 67 11.82 -5.31 -2.26
N MET A 68 10.59 -5.84 -2.27
CA MET A 68 10.19 -6.91 -3.20
C MET A 68 10.19 -6.46 -4.67
N SER A 69 9.71 -5.23 -4.92
CA SER A 69 9.70 -4.64 -6.26
C SER A 69 11.12 -4.45 -6.82
N LYS A 70 12.07 -4.03 -5.98
CA LYS A 70 13.49 -3.90 -6.35
C LYS A 70 14.12 -5.26 -6.64
N LEU A 71 13.84 -6.28 -5.83
CA LEU A 71 14.32 -7.65 -6.06
C LEU A 71 13.83 -8.19 -7.41
N MET A 72 12.54 -8.03 -7.72
CA MET A 72 11.96 -8.47 -8.99
C MET A 72 12.50 -7.70 -10.20
N ALA A 73 12.85 -6.42 -10.04
CA ALA A 73 13.51 -5.64 -11.08
C ALA A 73 14.94 -6.13 -11.34
N MET A 74 15.70 -6.45 -10.28
CA MET A 74 17.06 -6.99 -10.39
C MET A 74 17.06 -8.40 -11.00
N ALA A 75 16.11 -9.26 -10.63
CA ALA A 75 15.96 -10.59 -11.21
C ALA A 75 15.65 -10.55 -12.72
N ARG A 76 14.82 -9.58 -13.17
CA ARG A 76 14.57 -9.36 -14.60
C ARG A 76 15.84 -8.96 -15.34
N LYS A 77 16.60 -7.99 -14.81
CA LYS A 77 17.90 -7.58 -15.39
C LYS A 77 18.89 -8.74 -15.49
N TRP A 78 19.02 -9.55 -14.43
CA TRP A 78 19.90 -10.71 -14.44
C TRP A 78 19.51 -11.74 -15.53
N LYS A 79 18.20 -11.95 -15.73
CA LYS A 79 17.71 -12.82 -16.79
C LYS A 79 18.05 -12.27 -18.18
N GLU A 80 17.85 -10.98 -18.40
CA GLU A 80 18.20 -10.29 -19.66
C GLU A 80 19.71 -10.37 -19.96
N GLU A 81 20.56 -10.22 -18.93
CA GLU A 81 22.02 -10.36 -19.05
C GLU A 81 22.45 -11.79 -19.41
N GLN A 82 21.80 -12.81 -18.82
CA GLN A 82 22.06 -14.22 -19.14
C GLN A 82 21.62 -14.57 -20.57
N GLU A 83 20.49 -14.05 -21.02
CA GLU A 83 19.98 -14.27 -22.38
C GLU A 83 20.79 -13.52 -23.45
N GLY A 84 21.37 -12.36 -23.10
CA GLY A 84 22.29 -11.60 -23.97
C GLY A 84 23.70 -12.18 -24.04
N ALA A 85 24.21 -12.77 -22.95
CA ALA A 85 25.53 -13.40 -22.91
C ALA A 85 25.58 -14.78 -23.63
N GLY A 86 24.44 -15.43 -23.85
CA GLY A 86 24.32 -16.68 -24.62
C GLY A 86 24.17 -16.51 -26.14
N GLN A 87 24.12 -15.27 -26.64
CA GLN A 87 23.95 -14.93 -28.07
C GLN A 87 25.20 -14.28 -28.70
N ALA A 88 26.35 -14.37 -28.04
CA ALA A 88 27.66 -13.93 -28.54
C ALA A 88 28.58 -15.12 -28.82
#